data_AF-A0A6B3EYD0-F1
#
_entry.id   AF-A0A6B3EYD0-F1
#
_cell.length_a   1.000
_cell.length_b   1.000
_cell.length_c   1.000
_cell.angle_alpha   90.00
_cell.angle_beta   90.00
_cell.angle_gamma   90.00
#
_symmetry.space_group_name_H-M   'P 1'
#
loop_
_entity.id
_entity.type
_entity.pdbx_description
1 polymer ?
#
loop_
_entity_poly.entity_id
_entity_poly.type
_entity_poly.pdbx_seq_one_letter_code
_entity_poly.pdbx_strand_id
1 'polypeptide(L)' 'QLVAVTDNVNQSKGDKDPATWMPPLASYDCVYARMWVQVKHYYDLDVDSAEKSALQGVLNGC' A
#
# COMPACT_ATOMS: atom_id res chain seq x y z
N GLN A 1 8.25 -1.87 9.63
CA GLN A 1 8.62 -0.44 9.81
C GLN A 1 7.41 0.34 10.27
N LEU A 2 7.59 1.53 10.84
CA LEU A 2 6.52 2.47 11.18
C LEU A 2 6.79 3.81 10.51
N VAL A 3 5.74 4.48 10.03
CA VAL A 3 5.82 5.76 9.32
C VAL A 3 4.87 6.73 10.02
N ALA A 4 5.39 7.87 10.47
CA ALA A 4 4.57 8.94 11.01
C ALA A 4 3.80 9.62 9.87
N VAL A 5 2.50 9.77 10.04
CA VAL A 5 1.60 10.40 9.07
C VAL A 5 0.62 11.33 9.78
N THR A 6 0.07 12.30 9.06
CA THR A 6 -1.00 13.14 9.58
C THR A 6 -2.21 12.28 9.95
N ASP A 7 -2.83 12.56 11.10
CA ASP A 7 -3.93 11.78 11.68
C ASP A 7 -5.07 11.48 10.68
N ASN A 8 -5.55 12.50 9.96
CA ASN A 8 -6.61 12.33 8.96
C ASN A 8 -6.21 11.42 7.79
N VAL A 9 -4.93 11.38 7.40
CA VAL A 9 -4.42 10.47 6.36
C VAL A 9 -4.44 9.03 6.87
N ASN A 10 -4.07 8.81 8.14
CA ASN A 10 -4.15 7.49 8.77
C ASN A 10 -5.60 7.00 8.90
N GLN A 11 -6.51 7.88 9.34
CA GLN A 11 -7.94 7.57 9.41
C GLN A 11 -8.54 7.29 8.03
N SER A 12 -8.12 8.02 7.00
CA SER A 12 -8.56 7.80 5.60
C SER A 12 -8.18 6.41 5.10
N LYS A 13 -6.98 5.92 5.45
CA LYS A 13 -6.54 4.56 5.13
C LYS A 13 -7.44 3.51 5.79
N GLY A 14 -7.53 3.50 7.13
CA GLY A 14 -8.24 2.45 7.85
C GLY A 14 -7.73 1.04 7.49
N ASP A 15 -8.68 0.12 7.25
CA ASP A 15 -8.47 -1.27 6.83
C ASP A 15 -8.38 -1.45 5.31
N LYS A 16 -8.43 -0.36 4.54
CA LYS A 16 -8.35 -0.39 3.08
C LYS A 16 -7.00 -0.88 2.59
N ASP A 17 -7.07 -1.61 1.49
CA ASP A 17 -5.95 -2.15 0.75
C ASP A 17 -5.50 -1.19 -0.38
N PRO A 18 -4.37 -1.49 -1.06
CA PRO A 18 -3.90 -0.71 -2.21
C PRO A 18 -4.88 -0.57 -3.38
N ALA A 19 -5.90 -1.43 -3.50
CA ALA A 19 -6.93 -1.28 -4.53
C ALA A 19 -7.93 -0.17 -4.21
N THR A 20 -8.13 0.13 -2.93
CA THR A 20 -9.14 1.08 -2.46
C THR A 20 -8.56 2.33 -1.83
N TRP A 21 -7.27 2.32 -1.47
CA TRP A 21 -6.58 3.47 -0.92
C TRP A 21 -5.07 3.44 -1.22
N MET A 22 -4.54 4.59 -1.62
CA MET A 22 -3.11 4.86 -1.75
C MET A 22 -2.76 6.18 -1.03
N PRO A 23 -1.51 6.35 -0.55
CA PRO A 23 -1.08 7.60 0.04
C PRO A 23 -1.30 8.79 -0.91
N PRO A 24 -1.72 9.96 -0.42
CA PRO A 24 -1.96 11.12 -1.28
C PRO A 24 -0.67 11.73 -1.88
N LEU A 25 0.49 11.35 -1.36
CA LEU A 25 1.78 11.79 -1.86
C LEU A 25 2.30 10.80 -2.91
N ALA A 26 2.12 11.12 -4.19
CA ALA A 26 2.48 10.25 -5.31
C ALA A 26 3.96 9.81 -5.32
N SER A 27 4.88 10.66 -4.85
CA SER A 27 6.31 10.28 -4.74
C SER A 27 6.57 9.17 -3.72
N TYR A 28 5.58 8.82 -2.90
CA TYR A 28 5.66 7.74 -1.90
C TYR A 28 5.04 6.42 -2.38
N ASP A 29 4.38 6.40 -3.55
CA ASP A 29 3.61 5.22 -4.02
C ASP A 29 4.49 3.98 -4.15
N CYS A 30 5.67 4.12 -4.77
CA CYS A 30 6.62 3.01 -4.95
C CYS A 30 7.13 2.46 -3.61
N VAL A 31 7.37 3.34 -2.64
CA VAL A 31 7.84 2.94 -1.30
C VAL A 31 6.72 2.21 -0.59
N TYR A 32 5.50 2.77 -0.60
CA TYR A 32 4.34 2.17 0.02
C TYR A 32 4.00 0.79 -0.56
N ALA A 33 3.97 0.64 -1.88
CA ALA A 33 3.68 -0.63 -2.54
C ALA A 33 4.71 -1.73 -2.18
N ARG A 34 6.00 -1.39 -2.14
CA ARG A 34 7.06 -2.33 -1.73
C ARG A 34 6.94 -2.73 -0.26
N MET A 35 6.67 -1.76 0.62
CA MET A 35 6.45 -2.03 2.04
C MET A 35 5.26 -2.95 2.25
N TRP A 36 4.17 -2.72 1.51
CA TRP A 36 2.97 -3.54 1.59
C TRP A 36 3.22 -4.99 1.19
N VAL A 37 3.87 -5.20 0.04
CA VAL A 37 4.28 -6.55 -0.42
C VAL A 37 5.19 -7.22 0.60
N GLN A 38 6.16 -6.49 1.15
CA GLN A 38 7.08 -7.03 2.15
C GLN A 38 6.35 -7.49 3.42
N VAL A 39 5.38 -6.71 3.91
CA VAL A 39 4.58 -7.07 5.09
C VAL A 39 3.73 -8.31 4.80
N LYS A 40 3.00 -8.33 3.69
CA LYS A 40 2.15 -9.48 3.31
C LYS A 40 2.99 -10.75 3.17
N HIS A 41 4.16 -10.66 2.52
CA HIS A 41 5.06 -11.79 2.34
C HIS A 41 5.65 -12.28 3.67
N TYR A 42 6.12 -11.38 4.54
CA TYR A 42 6.76 -11.76 5.80
C TYR A 42 5.80 -12.49 6.75
N TYR A 43 4.51 -12.14 6.71
CA TYR A 43 3.48 -12.73 7.57
C TYR A 43 2.61 -13.78 6.87
N ASP A 44 3.00 -14.23 5.67
CA ASP A 44 2.24 -15.20 4.84
C ASP A 44 0.75 -14.83 4.70
N LEU A 45 0.47 -13.56 4.41
CA LEU A 45 -0.88 -13.05 4.25
C LEU A 45 -1.32 -13.09 2.77
N ASP A 46 -2.60 -13.39 2.57
CA ASP A 46 -3.19 -13.42 1.24
C ASP A 46 -3.26 -12.04 0.58
N VAL A 47 -3.19 -12.05 -0.75
CA VAL A 47 -3.39 -10.88 -1.62
C VAL A 47 -4.46 -11.23 -2.64
N ASP A 48 -5.55 -10.46 -2.66
CA ASP A 48 -6.62 -10.70 -3.63
C ASP A 48 -6.28 -10.18 -5.03
N SER A 49 -7.13 -10.48 -6.02
CA SER A 49 -6.88 -10.10 -7.41
C SER A 49 -6.87 -8.59 -7.65
N ALA A 50 -7.71 -7.83 -6.95
CA ALA A 50 -7.79 -6.38 -7.12
C ALA A 50 -6.56 -5.71 -6.49
N GLU A 51 -6.23 -6.12 -5.27
CA GLU A 51 -5.03 -5.70 -4.54
C GLU A 51 -3.76 -5.97 -5.36
N LYS A 52 -3.65 -7.18 -5.92
CA LYS A 52 -2.52 -7.57 -6.78
C LYS A 52 -2.42 -6.69 -8.03
N SER A 53 -3.55 -6.43 -8.69
CA SER A 53 -3.57 -5.61 -9.90
C SER A 53 -3.16 -4.16 -9.62
N ALA A 54 -3.62 -3.60 -8.51
CA ALA A 54 -3.24 -2.26 -8.06
C ALA A 54 -1.74 -2.17 -7.76
N LEU A 55 -1.22 -3.13 -6.98
CA LEU A 55 0.22 -3.19 -6.66
C LEU A 55 1.08 -3.33 -7.91
N GLN A 56 0.70 -4.20 -8.86
CA GLN A 56 1.42 -4.34 -10.13
C GLN A 56 1.38 -3.05 -10.96
N GLY A 57 0.23 -2.39 -11.03
CA GLY A 57 0.09 -1.11 -11.74
C GLY A 57 1.03 -0.04 -11.21
N VAL A 58 1.09 0.11 -9.88
CA VAL A 58 2.02 1.05 -9.22
C VAL A 58 3.47 0.64 -9.46
N LEU A 59 3.81 -0.62 -9.21
CA LEU A 59 5.20 -1.10 -9.27
C LEU A 59 5.78 -1.12 -10.68
N ASN A 60 4.97 -1.22 -11.74
CA ASN A 60 5.42 -1.11 -13.13
C ASN A 60 5.78 0.32 -13.54
N GLY A 61 5.25 1.33 -12.83
CA GLY A 61 5.59 2.75 -13.00
C GLY A 61 6.75 3.20 -12.11
N CYS A 62 7.25 2.30 -11.27
CA CYS A 62 8.49 2.43 -10.53
C CYS A 62 9.66 1.82 -11.35
#